data_AF-A0A931WVI2-F1
#
_entry.id   AF-A0A931WVI2-F1
#
_cell.length_a   1.000
_cell.length_b   1.000
_cell.length_c   1.000
_cell.angle_alpha   90.00
_cell.angle_beta   90.00
_cell.angle_gamma   90.00
#
_symmetry.space_group_name_H-M   'P 1'
#
loop_
_entity.id
_entity.type
_entity.pdbx_description
1 polymer ?
#
loop_
_entity_poly.entity_id
_entity_poly.type
_entity_poly.pdbx_seq_one_letter_code
_entity_poly.pdbx_strand_id
1 'polypeptide(L)' 'MEINRKLIWDYEFDEKDREKESFRRWYVTRVLTQGGIQDIRDVGMRTIYDDLPRLFLPKQIRGSEIRSSLG' A
#
# COMPACT_ATOMS: atom_id res chain seq x y z
N MET A 1 -3.33 -9.58 8.97
CA MET A 1 -3.02 -9.18 7.59
C MET A 1 -2.16 -10.27 6.99
N GLU A 2 -2.61 -10.89 5.92
CA GLU A 2 -1.79 -11.86 5.19
C GLU A 2 -0.79 -11.12 4.29
N ILE A 3 0.46 -11.56 4.28
CA ILE A 3 1.54 -10.93 3.51
C ILE A 3 1.77 -11.71 2.23
N ASN A 4 1.52 -11.08 1.09
CA ASN A 4 1.89 -11.61 -0.20
C ASN A 4 3.41 -11.49 -0.38
N ARG A 5 4.12 -12.62 -0.25
CA ARG A 5 5.59 -12.68 -0.37
C ARG A 5 6.10 -12.21 -1.74
N LYS A 6 5.28 -12.27 -2.79
CA LYS A 6 5.65 -11.77 -4.11
C LYS A 6 5.80 -10.25 -4.15
N LEU A 7 5.19 -9.52 -3.22
CA LEU A 7 5.30 -8.06 -3.13
C LEU A 7 6.52 -7.61 -2.31
N ILE A 8 7.28 -8.53 -1.73
CA ILE A 8 8.36 -8.23 -0.78
C ILE A 8 9.61 -9.07 -1.07
N TRP A 9 9.79 -9.53 -2.31
CA TRP A 9 10.90 -10.39 -2.74
C TRP A 9 12.29 -9.77 -2.51
N ASP A 10 12.35 -8.45 -2.37
CA ASP A 10 13.54 -7.61 -2.14
C ASP A 10 13.71 -7.19 -0.66
N TYR A 11 12.87 -7.68 0.25
CA TYR A 11 12.85 -7.25 1.65
C TYR A 11 12.84 -8.43 2.62
N GLU A 12 13.94 -8.58 3.36
CA GLU A 12 14.02 -9.50 4.49
C GLU A 12 13.44 -8.82 5.73
N PHE A 13 12.54 -9.52 6.44
CA PHE A 13 11.91 -9.01 7.66
C PHE A 13 11.72 -10.15 8.64
N ASP A 14 11.84 -9.83 9.93
CA ASP A 14 11.57 -10.78 11.02
C ASP A 14 10.07 -10.80 11.33
N GLU A 15 9.57 -11.87 11.94
CA GLU A 15 8.16 -11.92 12.34
C GLU A 15 7.79 -10.77 13.30
N LYS A 16 8.74 -10.31 14.11
CA LYS A 16 8.56 -9.16 15.01
C LYS A 16 8.38 -7.84 14.26
N ASP A 17 8.82 -7.73 13.00
CA ASP A 17 8.60 -6.54 12.20
C ASP A 17 7.14 -6.43 11.74
N ARG A 18 6.42 -7.55 11.62
CA ARG A 18 5.01 -7.56 11.19
C ARG A 18 4.09 -6.75 12.11
N GLU A 19 4.45 -6.64 13.38
CA GLU A 19 3.67 -5.93 14.39
C GLU A 19 3.97 -4.42 14.39
N LYS A 20 5.01 -3.97 13.68
CA LYS A 20 5.41 -2.58 13.65
C LYS A 20 4.53 -1.79 12.69
N GLU A 21 4.11 -0.62 13.15
CA GLU A 21 3.34 0.33 12.33
C GLU A 21 4.12 0.77 11.07
N SER A 22 5.45 0.90 11.18
CA SER A 22 6.33 1.22 10.06
C SER A 22 6.28 0.14 8.96
N PHE A 23 6.31 -1.13 9.35
CA PHE A 23 6.18 -2.26 8.42
C PHE A 23 4.81 -2.27 7.77
N ARG A 24 3.73 -2.05 8.54
CA ARG A 24 2.37 -1.96 8.00
C ARG A 24 2.29 -0.90 6.91
N ARG A 25 2.72 0.33 7.18
CA ARG A 25 2.67 1.43 6.20
C ARG A 25 3.51 1.16 4.96
N TRP A 26 4.71 0.61 5.15
CA TRP A 26 5.57 0.22 4.05
C TRP A 26 4.89 -0.84 3.17
N TYR A 27 4.31 -1.88 3.78
CA TYR A 27 3.62 -2.94 3.07
C TYR A 27 2.36 -2.44 2.34
N VAL A 28 1.55 -1.59 2.98
CA VAL A 28 0.40 -0.95 2.33
C VAL A 28 0.84 -0.12 1.11
N THR A 29 1.96 0.60 1.21
CA THR A 29 2.54 1.33 0.07
C THR A 29 2.92 0.38 -1.08
N ARG A 30 3.52 -0.78 -0.77
CA ARG A 30 3.84 -1.82 -1.79
C ARG A 30 2.58 -2.39 -2.43
N VAL A 31 1.55 -2.69 -1.65
CA VAL A 31 0.26 -3.18 -2.16
C VAL A 31 -0.38 -2.15 -3.11
N LEU A 32 -0.36 -0.87 -2.76
CA LEU A 32 -0.94 0.18 -3.62
C LEU A 32 -0.11 0.49 -4.87
N THR A 33 1.20 0.18 -4.88
CA THR A 33 2.09 0.47 -6.00
C THR A 33 2.30 -0.71 -6.95
N GLN A 34 2.26 -1.94 -6.43
CA GLN A 34 2.66 -3.16 -7.13
C GLN A 34 1.66 -4.32 -6.96
N GLY A 35 0.72 -4.20 -6.02
CA GLY A 35 -0.28 -5.22 -5.72
C GLY A 35 -1.47 -5.20 -6.68
N GLY A 36 -2.18 -6.32 -6.73
CA GLY A 36 -3.44 -6.47 -7.46
C GLY A 36 -4.66 -6.17 -6.57
N ILE A 37 -5.84 -6.28 -7.18
CA ILE A 37 -7.11 -6.03 -6.46
C ILE A 37 -7.35 -7.01 -5.30
N GLN A 38 -6.78 -8.22 -5.38
CA GLN A 38 -6.88 -9.19 -4.29
C GLN A 38 -6.02 -8.76 -3.09
N ASP A 39 -4.79 -8.29 -3.32
CA ASP A 39 -3.91 -7.79 -2.25
C ASP A 39 -4.53 -6.60 -1.52
N ILE A 40 -5.19 -5.69 -2.27
CA ILE A 40 -5.93 -4.55 -1.71
C ILE A 40 -7.07 -5.01 -0.80
N ARG A 41 -7.82 -6.05 -1.21
CA ARG A 41 -8.89 -6.63 -0.40
C ARG A 41 -8.35 -7.27 0.87
N ASP A 42 -7.22 -7.96 0.79
CA ASP A 42 -6.62 -8.68 1.91
C ASP A 42 -6.05 -7.73 2.99
N VAL A 43 -5.54 -6.57 2.58
CA VAL A 43 -5.18 -5.47 3.50
C VAL A 43 -6.43 -4.84 4.13
N GLY A 44 -7.49 -4.72 3.34
CA GLY A 44 -8.77 -4.13 3.74
C GLY A 44 -8.81 -2.61 3.55
N MET A 45 -9.94 -2.13 3.00
CA MET A 45 -10.13 -0.71 2.66
C MET A 45 -10.02 0.22 3.86
N ARG A 46 -10.43 -0.22 5.07
CA ARG A 46 -10.32 0.57 6.30
C ARG A 46 -8.86 0.83 6.66
N THR A 47 -8.03 -0.20 6.67
CA THR A 47 -6.58 -0.09 6.94
C THR A 47 -5.93 0.87 5.94
N ILE A 48 -6.26 0.71 4.66
CA ILE A 48 -5.75 1.58 3.59
C ILE A 48 -6.15 3.02 3.86
N TYR A 49 -7.42 3.30 4.16
CA TYR A 49 -7.92 4.65 4.43
C TYR A 49 -7.25 5.29 5.65
N ASP A 50 -7.09 4.53 6.74
CA ASP A 50 -6.47 5.00 7.98
C ASP A 50 -4.97 5.31 7.79
N ASP A 51 -4.26 4.51 6.98
CA ASP A 51 -2.83 4.71 6.72
C ASP A 51 -2.56 5.72 5.59
N LEU A 52 -3.49 5.90 4.63
CA LEU A 52 -3.33 6.71 3.41
C LEU A 52 -2.69 8.09 3.66
N PRO A 53 -3.12 8.88 4.67
CA PRO A 53 -2.55 10.21 4.92
C PRO A 53 -1.07 10.18 5.32
N ARG A 54 -0.58 9.03 5.79
CA ARG A 54 0.77 8.80 6.31
C ARG A 54 1.65 8.00 5.35
N LEU A 55 1.11 7.60 4.20
CA LEU A 55 1.87 6.86 3.18
C LEU A 55 2.70 7.81 2.32
N PHE A 56 3.95 7.42 2.08
CA PHE A 56 4.81 8.05 1.09
C PHE A 56 4.56 7.41 -0.28
N LEU A 57 3.46 7.81 -0.93
CA LEU A 57 3.12 7.32 -2.26
C LEU A 57 3.88 8.10 -3.36
N PRO A 58 4.40 7.41 -4.39
CA PRO A 58 4.94 8.07 -5.59
C PRO A 58 3.92 9.05 -6.18
N LYS A 59 4.40 10.16 -6.75
CA LYS A 59 3.53 11.23 -7.31
C LYS A 59 2.50 10.71 -8.32
N GLN A 60 2.83 9.65 -9.05
CA GLN A 60 1.95 9.01 -10.04
C GLN A 60 0.67 8.40 -9.44
N ILE A 61 0.66 8.10 -8.13
CA ILE A 61 -0.48 7.50 -7.42
C ILE A 61 -1.26 8.57 -6.64
N ARG A 62 -0.64 9.70 -6.31
CA ARG A 62 -1.26 10.80 -5.52
C ARG A 62 -2.34 11.59 -6.27
N GLY A 63 -2.62 11.23 -7.50
CA GLY A 63 -3.66 11.83 -8.32
C GLY A 63 -3.17 11.97 -9.76
N SER A 64 -3.77 11.19 -10.65
CA SER A 64 -4.10 11.74 -11.95
C SER A 64 -4.79 13.08 -11.70
N GLU A 65 -4.31 14.14 -12.34
CA GLU A 65 -5.12 15.35 -12.46
C GLU A 65 -6.49 14.91 -12.99
N ILE A 66 -7.53 15.01 -12.17
CA ILE A 66 -8.90 15.10 -12.65
C ILE A 66 -9.00 16.49 -13.31
N ARG A 67 -8.30 16.67 -14.43
CA ARG A 67 -8.58 17.78 -15.34
C ARG A 67 -9.75 17.31 -16.18
N SER A 68 -10.89 17.91 -15.87
CA SER A 68 -12.07 17.99 -16.72
C SER A 68 -11.66 18.06 -18.19
N SER A 69 -11.90 16.98 -18.93
CA SER A 69 -12.19 17.05 -20.36
C SER A 69 -13.71 17.09 -20.52
N LEU A 70 -14.29 18.18 -20.03
CA LEU A 70 -15.60 18.71 -20.43
C LEU A 70 -15.37 20.22 -20.56
N GLY A 71 -15.12 20.62 -21.80
CA GLY A 71 -14.78 21.97 -22.24
C GLY A 71 -14.38 21.90 -23.70
#